data_AF-A0A1C5ABC3-F1
#
_entry.id   AF-A0A1C5ABC3-F1
#
_cell.length_a   1.000
_cell.length_b   1.000
_cell.length_c   1.000
_cell.angle_alpha   90.00
_cell.angle_beta   90.00
_cell.angle_gamma   90.00
#
_symmetry.space_group_name_H-M   'P 1'
#
loop_
_entity.id
_entity.type
_entity.pdbx_description
1 polymer ?
#
loop_
_entity_poly.entity_id
_entity_poly.type
_entity_poly.pdbx_seq_one_letter_code
_entity_poly.pdbx_strand_id
1 'polypeptide(L)'
;MTVRPTTSAPRRQARPDVRRRGAVYGIPTLAVDALGKPIPGTVVVGYIGQTRQTVKQREGQHRVSQPFGDLIVGGSWVIEEGFWTDAELDAKEQHYIRGGAVLVPGQAPQRPVYNIDHNRENPNRIPPWDALAHRQAREPGWQPPPKGARIPTQRGAASTVRPRPVSPLSRWWGRRRWQVVLWAAVWALLFAGSWWVGADTWSGWAEPRNAAVAATVATAGIGWRGWKTSGPKRRRSKRRGRRR
;
A
#
# COMPACT_ATOMS: atom_id res chain seq x y z
N MET A 1 -52.09 -36.58 -11.54
CA MET A 1 -51.16 -35.44 -11.73
C MET A 1 -51.10 -34.68 -10.42
N THR A 2 -50.00 -34.80 -9.68
CA THR A 2 -49.87 -34.23 -8.33
C THR A 2 -48.95 -33.01 -8.41
N VAL A 3 -49.52 -31.81 -8.32
CA VAL A 3 -48.77 -30.55 -8.35
C VAL A 3 -48.09 -30.36 -6.99
N ARG A 4 -46.76 -30.38 -6.95
CA ARG A 4 -46.00 -30.05 -5.74
C ARG A 4 -45.94 -28.53 -5.56
N PRO A 5 -46.20 -28.00 -4.36
CA PRO A 5 -46.04 -26.58 -4.08
C PRO A 5 -44.55 -26.21 -4.04
N THR A 6 -44.16 -25.24 -4.87
CA THR A 6 -42.84 -24.60 -4.83
C THR A 6 -42.73 -23.74 -3.57
N THR A 7 -42.02 -24.24 -2.57
CA THR A 7 -41.60 -23.46 -1.40
C THR A 7 -40.53 -22.46 -1.85
N SER A 8 -40.92 -21.21 -2.08
CA SER A 8 -39.98 -20.12 -2.34
C SER A 8 -39.13 -19.87 -1.09
N ALA A 9 -37.83 -20.19 -1.18
CA ALA A 9 -36.88 -19.96 -0.11
C ALA A 9 -36.84 -18.46 0.26
N PRO A 10 -36.71 -18.12 1.56
CA PRO A 10 -36.64 -16.73 2.00
C PRO A 10 -35.44 -16.03 1.34
N ARG A 11 -35.74 -14.95 0.62
CA ARG A 11 -34.78 -14.06 -0.04
C ARG A 11 -33.83 -13.51 1.04
N ARG A 12 -32.61 -14.03 1.08
CA ARG A 12 -31.55 -13.62 2.01
C ARG A 12 -31.41 -12.10 1.92
N GLN A 13 -31.85 -11.38 2.95
CA GLN A 13 -31.74 -9.93 3.01
C GLN A 13 -30.28 -9.54 2.75
N ALA A 14 -30.07 -8.68 1.76
CA ALA A 14 -28.75 -8.15 1.44
C ALA A 14 -28.20 -7.49 2.70
N ARG A 15 -27.07 -8.00 3.20
CA ARG A 15 -26.37 -7.36 4.32
C ARG A 15 -25.99 -5.95 3.86
N PRO A 16 -26.14 -4.92 4.71
CA PRO A 16 -25.69 -3.58 4.35
C PRO A 16 -24.20 -3.63 4.00
N ASP A 17 -23.82 -2.92 2.94
CA ASP A 17 -22.44 -2.89 2.45
C ASP A 17 -21.51 -2.22 3.46
N VAL A 18 -20.92 -3.03 4.35
CA VAL A 18 -20.00 -2.55 5.37
C VAL A 18 -18.66 -2.20 4.72
N ARG A 19 -18.32 -0.92 4.71
CA ARG A 19 -16.99 -0.44 4.31
C ARG A 19 -15.94 -0.89 5.32
N ARG A 20 -14.86 -1.49 4.84
CA ARG A 20 -13.75 -1.98 5.66
C ARG A 20 -12.43 -1.55 5.05
N ARG A 21 -11.36 -1.60 5.83
CA ARG A 21 -10.02 -1.41 5.28
C ARG A 21 -9.73 -2.46 4.21
N GLY A 22 -9.21 -2.03 3.08
CA GLY A 22 -8.73 -2.89 2.00
C GLY A 22 -7.53 -2.26 1.31
N ALA A 23 -6.85 -3.07 0.51
CA ALA A 23 -5.76 -2.62 -0.35
C ALA A 23 -5.83 -3.32 -1.71
N VAL A 24 -5.54 -2.55 -2.76
CA VAL A 24 -5.11 -3.09 -4.05
C VAL A 24 -3.58 -3.12 -4.03
N TYR A 25 -3.00 -4.26 -4.40
CA TYR A 25 -1.57 -4.50 -4.34
C TYR A 25 -1.06 -5.06 -5.67
N GLY A 26 0.22 -4.81 -5.94
CA GLY A 26 0.96 -5.40 -7.03
C GLY A 26 1.96 -6.44 -6.54
N ILE A 27 2.25 -7.43 -7.37
CA ILE A 27 3.30 -8.42 -7.19
C ILE A 27 4.30 -8.27 -8.34
N PRO A 28 5.57 -7.96 -8.05
CA PRO A 28 6.58 -7.84 -9.08
C PRO A 28 7.18 -9.20 -9.34
N THR A 29 7.34 -9.53 -10.62
CA THR A 29 7.93 -10.82 -11.05
C THR A 29 9.06 -10.58 -12.02
N LEU A 30 9.99 -11.54 -12.10
CA LEU A 30 10.89 -11.62 -13.24
C LEU A 30 10.04 -11.81 -14.51
N ALA A 31 10.39 -11.08 -15.57
CA ALA A 31 9.87 -11.40 -16.89
C ALA A 31 10.37 -12.77 -17.32
N VAL A 32 9.60 -13.46 -18.17
CA VAL A 32 9.99 -14.75 -18.72
C VAL A 32 9.95 -14.71 -20.24
N ASP A 33 10.79 -15.52 -20.88
CA ASP A 33 10.71 -15.76 -22.32
C ASP A 33 9.54 -16.70 -22.68
N ALA A 34 9.42 -17.04 -23.97
CA ALA A 34 8.37 -17.92 -24.47
C ALA A 34 8.40 -19.32 -23.82
N LEU A 35 9.56 -19.77 -23.32
CA LEU A 35 9.76 -21.06 -22.67
C LEU A 35 9.57 -20.98 -21.15
N GLY A 36 9.25 -19.81 -20.61
CA GLY A 36 9.09 -19.61 -19.17
C GLY A 36 10.40 -19.44 -18.42
N LYS A 37 11.53 -19.25 -19.12
CA LYS A 37 12.82 -19.00 -18.48
C LYS A 37 12.91 -17.53 -18.04
N PRO A 38 13.34 -17.24 -16.80
CA PRO A 38 13.47 -15.86 -16.34
C PRO A 38 14.46 -15.06 -17.18
N ILE A 39 14.07 -13.85 -17.59
CA ILE A 39 14.93 -12.89 -18.28
C ILE A 39 15.70 -12.08 -17.21
N PRO A 40 17.03 -12.21 -17.13
CA PRO A 40 17.81 -11.56 -16.09
C PRO A 40 17.64 -10.04 -16.09
N GLY A 41 17.44 -9.45 -14.90
CA GLY A 41 17.36 -8.00 -14.71
C GLY A 41 16.05 -7.35 -15.17
N THR A 42 15.13 -8.09 -15.78
CA THR A 42 13.83 -7.55 -16.21
C THR A 42 12.75 -7.88 -15.19
N VAL A 43 12.21 -6.85 -14.53
CA VAL A 43 11.10 -6.97 -13.58
C VAL A 43 9.87 -6.30 -14.18
N VAL A 44 8.74 -7.01 -14.13
CA VAL A 44 7.45 -6.54 -14.64
C VAL A 44 6.40 -6.54 -13.54
N VAL A 45 5.28 -5.87 -13.80
CA VAL A 45 4.06 -6.08 -13.00
C VAL A 45 3.56 -7.50 -13.29
N GLY A 46 3.79 -8.42 -12.36
CA GLY A 46 3.41 -9.82 -12.50
C GLY A 46 1.91 -10.01 -12.33
N TYR A 47 1.40 -9.54 -11.19
CA TYR A 47 0.01 -9.73 -10.79
C TYR A 47 -0.49 -8.52 -10.01
N ILE A 48 -1.76 -8.18 -10.17
CA ILE A 48 -2.47 -7.18 -9.36
C ILE A 48 -3.63 -7.89 -8.66
N GLY A 49 -3.76 -7.63 -7.37
CA GLY A 49 -4.78 -8.26 -6.53
C GLY A 49 -5.41 -7.30 -5.54
N GLN A 50 -6.57 -7.67 -5.00
CA GLN A 50 -7.17 -7.03 -3.83
C GLN A 50 -7.08 -7.87 -2.55
N THR A 51 -7.08 -7.20 -1.39
CA THR A 51 -7.13 -7.89 -0.10
C THR A 51 -7.69 -7.06 1.07
N ARG A 52 -8.28 -7.79 2.02
CA ARG A 52 -8.63 -7.31 3.38
C ARG A 52 -7.57 -7.69 4.43
N GLN A 53 -6.61 -8.53 4.06
CA GLN A 53 -5.51 -8.97 4.91
C GLN A 53 -4.30 -8.04 4.72
N THR A 54 -3.20 -8.31 5.42
CA THR A 54 -1.95 -7.61 5.09
C THR A 54 -1.44 -8.09 3.72
N VAL A 55 -0.88 -7.17 2.94
CA VAL A 55 -0.32 -7.45 1.61
C VAL A 55 0.77 -8.54 1.67
N LYS A 56 1.60 -8.52 2.73
CA LYS A 56 2.58 -9.57 3.03
C LYS A 56 1.97 -10.97 3.19
N GLN A 57 0.81 -11.09 3.85
CA GLN A 57 0.14 -12.39 4.00
C GLN A 57 -0.36 -12.92 2.66
N ARG A 58 -0.87 -12.05 1.78
CA ARG A 58 -1.31 -12.46 0.44
C ARG A 58 -0.15 -12.85 -0.45
N GLU A 59 0.95 -12.12 -0.41
CA GLU A 59 2.17 -12.52 -1.11
C GLU A 59 2.64 -13.92 -0.70
N GLY A 60 2.65 -14.23 0.60
CA GLY A 60 3.00 -15.56 1.08
C GLY A 60 2.07 -16.65 0.54
N GLN A 61 0.77 -16.37 0.42
CA GLN A 61 -0.18 -17.29 -0.22
C GLN A 61 0.14 -17.47 -1.72
N HIS A 62 0.51 -16.40 -2.42
CA HIS A 62 0.87 -16.45 -3.84
C HIS A 62 2.15 -17.22 -4.10
N ARG A 63 3.20 -17.01 -3.31
CA ARG A 63 4.48 -17.76 -3.43
C ARG A 63 4.29 -19.27 -3.37
N VAL A 64 3.33 -19.74 -2.58
CA VAL A 64 3.09 -21.18 -2.39
C VAL A 64 2.11 -21.73 -3.44
N SER A 65 1.10 -20.96 -3.82
CA SER A 65 -0.05 -21.48 -4.59
C SER A 65 -0.07 -21.11 -6.06
N GLN A 66 0.65 -20.07 -6.48
CA GLN A 66 0.58 -19.58 -7.85
C GLN A 66 1.72 -20.12 -8.70
N PRO A 67 1.47 -20.34 -10.01
CA PRO A 67 2.50 -20.81 -10.93
C PRO A 67 3.63 -19.79 -11.17
N PHE A 68 3.42 -18.52 -10.84
CA PHE A 68 4.46 -17.48 -10.88
C PHE A 68 5.12 -17.23 -9.52
N GLY A 69 4.76 -18.00 -8.48
CA GLY A 69 5.16 -17.74 -7.09
C GLY A 69 6.67 -17.70 -6.86
N ASP A 70 7.42 -18.48 -7.62
CA ASP A 70 8.89 -18.53 -7.64
C ASP A 70 9.54 -17.34 -8.34
N LEU A 71 8.82 -16.69 -9.25
CA LEU A 71 9.30 -15.53 -10.00
C LEU A 71 9.12 -14.22 -9.21
N ILE A 72 8.47 -14.24 -8.05
CA ILE A 72 8.18 -13.04 -7.26
C ILE A 72 9.50 -12.45 -6.71
N VAL A 73 9.82 -11.24 -7.15
CA VAL A 73 11.05 -10.51 -6.78
C VAL A 73 10.75 -9.55 -5.63
N GLY A 74 11.61 -9.50 -4.61
CA GLY A 74 11.40 -8.56 -3.50
C GLY A 74 10.11 -8.85 -2.74
N GLY A 75 9.18 -7.90 -2.71
CA GLY A 75 7.89 -8.06 -2.07
C GLY A 75 6.78 -7.32 -2.80
N SER A 76 5.56 -7.70 -2.48
CA SER A 76 4.34 -7.03 -2.91
C SER A 76 4.29 -5.59 -2.41
N TRP A 77 3.73 -4.69 -3.22
CA TRP A 77 3.58 -3.28 -2.86
C TRP A 77 2.11 -2.86 -2.88
N VAL A 78 1.77 -1.88 -2.06
CA VAL A 78 0.43 -1.28 -2.05
C VAL A 78 0.34 -0.30 -3.21
N ILE A 79 -0.62 -0.51 -4.11
CA ILE A 79 -0.96 0.42 -5.17
C ILE A 79 -1.89 1.49 -4.60
N GLU A 80 -2.96 1.06 -3.93
CA GLU A 80 -3.93 1.93 -3.28
C GLU A 80 -4.47 1.27 -2.01
N GLU A 81 -4.70 2.05 -0.95
CA GLU A 81 -5.36 1.59 0.27
C GLU A 81 -6.49 2.54 0.69
N GLY A 82 -7.55 1.98 1.27
CA GLY A 82 -8.73 2.76 1.64
C GLY A 82 -9.76 1.98 2.44
N PHE A 83 -10.87 2.66 2.75
CA PHE A 83 -12.05 2.04 3.34
C PHE A 83 -13.12 1.89 2.26
N TRP A 84 -13.36 0.66 1.85
CA TRP A 84 -14.19 0.34 0.69
C TRP A 84 -15.20 -0.75 1.02
N THR A 85 -16.35 -0.74 0.35
CA THR A 85 -17.20 -1.92 0.19
C THR A 85 -16.47 -2.98 -0.63
N ASP A 86 -16.99 -4.20 -0.71
CA ASP A 86 -16.36 -5.24 -1.53
C ASP A 86 -16.48 -4.90 -3.03
N ALA A 87 -17.60 -4.33 -3.47
CA ALA A 87 -17.79 -3.87 -4.85
C ALA A 87 -16.87 -2.70 -5.23
N GLU A 88 -16.67 -1.73 -4.32
CA GLU A 88 -15.72 -0.63 -4.54
C GLU A 88 -14.27 -1.13 -4.65
N LEU A 89 -13.88 -2.08 -3.79
CA LEU A 89 -12.54 -2.66 -3.82
C LEU A 89 -12.31 -3.45 -5.11
N ASP A 90 -13.32 -4.19 -5.57
CA ASP A 90 -13.27 -4.93 -6.83
C ASP A 90 -13.15 -3.99 -8.03
N ALA A 91 -13.93 -2.90 -8.07
CA ALA A 91 -13.82 -1.89 -9.11
C ALA A 91 -12.43 -1.24 -9.16
N LYS A 92 -11.80 -1.04 -7.99
CA LYS A 92 -10.42 -0.53 -7.90
C LYS A 92 -9.40 -1.54 -8.44
N GLU A 93 -9.52 -2.81 -8.07
CA GLU A 93 -8.66 -3.87 -8.63
C GLU A 93 -8.77 -3.92 -10.16
N GLN A 94 -9.99 -3.95 -10.69
CA GLN A 94 -10.23 -3.97 -12.13
C GLN A 94 -9.67 -2.73 -12.85
N HIS A 95 -9.76 -1.55 -12.23
CA HIS A 95 -9.19 -0.31 -12.77
C HIS A 95 -7.68 -0.47 -13.01
N TYR A 96 -6.94 -0.97 -12.02
CA TYR A 96 -5.49 -1.16 -12.15
C TYR A 96 -5.10 -2.35 -13.03
N ILE A 97 -5.92 -3.40 -13.14
CA ILE A 97 -5.67 -4.49 -14.10
C ILE A 97 -5.78 -3.97 -15.55
N ARG A 98 -6.79 -3.15 -15.85
CA ARG A 98 -7.01 -2.58 -17.19
C ARG A 98 -6.01 -1.48 -17.52
N GLY A 99 -5.79 -0.54 -16.59
CA GLY A 99 -4.92 0.63 -16.78
C GLY A 99 -3.44 0.37 -16.49
N GLY A 100 -3.11 -0.72 -15.80
CA GLY A 100 -1.77 -1.02 -15.33
C GLY A 100 -1.39 -0.27 -14.05
N ALA A 101 -0.20 -0.58 -13.54
CA ALA A 101 0.39 0.04 -12.37
C ALA A 101 1.84 0.45 -12.63
N VAL A 102 2.30 1.49 -11.95
CA VAL A 102 3.69 1.95 -12.03
C VAL A 102 4.53 1.17 -11.01
N LEU A 103 5.40 0.30 -11.50
CA LEU A 103 6.34 -0.46 -10.66
C LEU A 103 7.54 0.40 -10.23
N VAL A 104 8.08 1.18 -11.16
CA VAL A 104 9.24 2.06 -10.95
C VAL A 104 8.82 3.51 -11.20
N PRO A 105 9.07 4.44 -10.25
CA PRO A 105 8.75 5.85 -10.45
C PRO A 105 9.36 6.40 -11.76
N GLY A 106 8.55 7.11 -12.53
CA GLY A 106 8.95 7.68 -13.82
C GLY A 106 8.73 6.75 -15.03
N GLN A 107 8.28 5.51 -14.84
CA GLN A 107 7.89 4.63 -15.93
C GLN A 107 6.39 4.71 -16.24
N ALA A 108 6.03 4.37 -17.48
CA ALA A 108 4.65 4.17 -17.88
C ALA A 108 3.99 3.02 -17.07
N PRO A 109 2.68 3.10 -16.78
CA PRO A 109 1.95 2.01 -16.16
C PRO A 109 2.06 0.72 -17.00
N GLN A 110 2.31 -0.39 -16.32
CA GLN A 110 2.38 -1.71 -16.94
C GLN A 110 1.19 -2.56 -16.50
N ARG A 111 0.53 -3.22 -17.45
CA ARG A 111 -0.55 -4.17 -17.17
C ARG A 111 0.04 -5.48 -16.63
N PRO A 112 -0.63 -6.13 -15.66
CA PRO A 112 -0.14 -7.39 -15.08
C PRO A 112 -0.10 -8.50 -16.13
N VAL A 113 0.92 -9.36 -16.09
CA VAL A 113 1.04 -10.47 -17.07
C VAL A 113 0.26 -11.72 -16.66
N TYR A 114 0.05 -11.98 -15.36
CA TYR A 114 -0.58 -13.21 -14.85
C TYR A 114 -2.06 -13.07 -14.46
N ASN A 115 -2.65 -11.86 -14.52
CA ASN A 115 -4.09 -11.71 -14.33
C ASN A 115 -4.84 -12.25 -15.55
N ILE A 116 -5.91 -13.01 -15.31
CA ILE A 116 -6.77 -13.59 -16.35
C ILE A 116 -7.98 -12.66 -16.57
N ASP A 117 -8.72 -12.45 -15.49
CA ASP A 117 -9.93 -11.64 -15.50
C ASP A 117 -9.58 -10.18 -15.77
N HIS A 118 -10.39 -9.52 -16.59
CA HIS A 118 -10.23 -8.11 -17.00
C HIS A 118 -8.91 -7.79 -17.72
N ASN A 119 -8.19 -8.80 -18.20
CA ASN A 119 -6.86 -8.66 -18.81
C ASN A 119 -6.75 -9.33 -20.19
N ARG A 120 -7.89 -9.59 -20.84
CA ARG A 120 -7.95 -10.31 -22.13
C ARG A 120 -7.25 -9.58 -23.28
N GLU A 121 -7.30 -8.26 -23.24
CA GLU A 121 -6.73 -7.37 -24.26
C GLU A 121 -5.24 -7.06 -24.06
N ASN A 122 -4.61 -7.54 -22.97
CA ASN A 122 -3.19 -7.31 -22.76
C ASN A 122 -2.39 -8.27 -23.67
N PRO A 123 -1.61 -7.76 -24.64
CA PRO A 123 -0.82 -8.61 -25.53
C PRO A 123 0.31 -9.34 -24.78
N ASN A 124 0.75 -8.80 -23.65
CA ASN A 124 1.80 -9.38 -22.83
C ASN A 124 1.27 -10.35 -21.75
N ARG A 125 -0.03 -10.67 -21.78
CA ARG A 125 -0.62 -11.64 -20.83
C ARG A 125 -0.03 -13.01 -21.07
N ILE A 126 0.36 -13.70 -20.00
CA ILE A 126 0.70 -15.11 -20.01
C ILE A 126 -0.57 -15.91 -19.66
N PRO A 127 -1.08 -16.75 -20.58
CA PRO A 127 -2.22 -17.60 -20.29
C PRO A 127 -2.00 -18.56 -19.11
N PRO A 128 -3.06 -19.02 -18.42
CA PRO A 128 -2.93 -19.86 -17.23
C PRO A 128 -2.22 -21.19 -17.48
N TRP A 129 -2.51 -21.81 -18.63
CA TRP A 129 -1.89 -23.07 -19.03
C TRP A 129 -0.40 -22.89 -19.32
N ASP A 130 -0.01 -21.78 -19.95
CA ASP A 130 1.40 -21.44 -20.18
C ASP A 130 2.12 -21.15 -18.87
N ALA A 131 1.51 -20.39 -17.97
CA ALA A 131 2.08 -20.12 -16.65
C ALA A 131 2.33 -21.43 -15.87
N LEU A 132 1.39 -22.39 -15.93
CA LEU A 132 1.56 -23.70 -15.31
C LEU A 132 2.66 -24.53 -15.97
N ALA A 133 2.69 -24.58 -17.31
CA ALA A 133 3.73 -25.27 -18.07
C ALA A 133 5.12 -24.68 -17.79
N HIS A 134 5.23 -23.35 -17.75
CA HIS A 134 6.44 -22.62 -17.38
C HIS A 134 6.89 -22.98 -15.96
N ARG A 135 5.96 -23.06 -15.00
CA ARG A 135 6.27 -23.47 -13.63
C ARG A 135 6.79 -24.91 -13.57
N GLN A 136 6.15 -25.83 -14.29
CA GLN A 136 6.59 -27.23 -14.35
C GLN A 136 7.95 -27.39 -15.04
N ALA A 137 8.25 -26.56 -16.05
CA ALA A 137 9.55 -26.54 -16.71
C ALA A 137 10.67 -26.04 -15.77
N ARG A 138 10.38 -25.06 -14.90
CA ARG A 138 11.33 -24.57 -13.90
C ARG A 138 11.45 -25.47 -12.67
N GLU A 139 10.34 -26.07 -12.23
CA GLU A 139 10.26 -26.95 -11.07
C GLU A 139 9.45 -28.22 -11.42
N PRO A 140 10.10 -29.24 -11.99
CA PRO A 140 9.44 -30.50 -12.31
C PRO A 140 8.80 -31.15 -11.08
N GLY A 141 7.54 -31.56 -11.21
CA GLY A 141 6.77 -32.16 -10.11
C GLY A 141 6.07 -31.15 -9.19
N TRP A 142 6.25 -29.84 -9.38
CA TRP A 142 5.47 -28.85 -8.65
C TRP A 142 3.97 -29.02 -8.94
N GLN A 143 3.17 -29.04 -7.88
CA GLN A 143 1.71 -29.01 -7.95
C GLN A 143 1.19 -27.94 -7.00
N PRO A 144 0.14 -27.19 -7.39
CA PRO A 144 -0.49 -26.27 -6.48
C PRO A 144 -1.07 -27.04 -5.29
N PRO A 145 -1.03 -26.48 -4.07
CA PRO A 145 -1.65 -27.13 -2.93
C PRO A 145 -3.16 -27.30 -3.16
N PRO A 146 -3.77 -28.37 -2.64
CA PRO A 146 -5.20 -28.61 -2.81
C PRO A 146 -6.02 -27.44 -2.23
N LYS A 147 -7.17 -27.15 -2.86
CA LYS A 147 -8.07 -26.07 -2.42
C LYS A 147 -8.43 -26.26 -0.94
N GLY A 148 -8.21 -25.23 -0.13
CA GLY A 148 -8.50 -25.27 1.32
C GLY A 148 -7.34 -25.78 2.18
N ALA A 149 -6.22 -26.19 1.59
CA ALA A 149 -5.02 -26.49 2.35
C ALA A 149 -4.58 -25.26 3.17
N ARG A 150 -4.33 -25.48 4.46
CA ARG A 150 -3.81 -24.43 5.34
C ARG A 150 -2.36 -24.16 4.94
N ILE A 151 -2.13 -23.08 4.20
CA ILE A 151 -0.78 -22.66 3.81
C ILE A 151 0.01 -22.40 5.11
N PRO A 152 1.06 -23.18 5.41
CA PRO A 152 1.86 -22.94 6.59
C PRO A 152 2.42 -21.53 6.49
N THR A 153 2.35 -20.78 7.59
CA THR A 153 2.92 -19.44 7.66
C THR A 153 4.43 -19.57 7.46
N GLN A 154 4.90 -19.50 6.21
CA GLN A 154 6.32 -19.45 5.92
C GLN A 154 6.85 -18.22 6.67
N ARG A 155 7.73 -18.46 7.65
CA ARG A 155 8.67 -17.43 8.08
C ARG A 155 9.52 -17.17 6.84
N GLY A 156 9.11 -16.18 6.06
CA GLY A 156 9.62 -15.96 4.70
C GLY A 156 11.14 -16.07 4.69
N ALA A 157 11.66 -16.87 3.75
CA ALA A 157 13.06 -16.80 3.37
C ALA A 157 13.36 -15.31 3.13
N ALA A 158 14.36 -14.79 3.85
CA ALA A 158 14.72 -13.40 3.74
C ALA A 158 15.09 -13.11 2.30
N SER A 159 14.22 -12.39 1.58
CA SER A 159 14.56 -11.79 0.30
C SER A 159 15.86 -11.00 0.49
N THR A 160 16.93 -11.46 -0.14
CA THR A 160 18.23 -10.78 -0.20
C THR A 160 18.18 -9.52 -1.06
N VAL A 161 17.07 -9.27 -1.76
CA VAL A 161 16.81 -7.96 -2.36
C VAL A 161 16.28 -7.04 -1.27
N ARG A 162 17.20 -6.38 -0.56
CA ARG A 162 16.86 -5.26 0.31
C ARG A 162 16.13 -4.22 -0.56
N PRO A 163 14.85 -3.91 -0.30
CA PRO A 163 14.27 -2.69 -0.87
C PRO A 163 15.19 -1.54 -0.49
N ARG A 164 15.55 -0.69 -1.46
CA ARG A 164 16.43 0.45 -1.25
C ARG A 164 15.96 1.16 0.03
N PRO A 165 16.82 1.31 1.05
CA PRO A 165 16.39 1.86 2.32
C PRO A 165 15.78 3.23 2.05
N VAL A 166 14.48 3.37 2.31
CA VAL A 166 13.83 4.68 2.34
C VAL A 166 14.66 5.53 3.29
N SER A 167 15.26 6.59 2.73
CA SER A 167 16.22 7.41 3.43
C SER A 167 15.62 7.83 4.78
N PRO A 168 16.43 7.94 5.84
CA PRO A 168 15.96 8.46 7.13
C PRO A 168 15.17 9.78 6.96
N LEU A 169 15.60 10.59 5.98
CA LEU A 169 14.96 11.82 5.55
C LEU A 169 13.54 11.63 5.00
N SER A 170 13.31 10.66 4.09
CA SER A 170 11.96 10.44 3.53
C SER A 170 10.98 9.90 4.58
N ARG A 171 11.46 9.05 5.50
CA ARG A 171 10.67 8.57 6.64
C ARG A 171 10.36 9.68 7.65
N TRP A 172 11.32 10.56 7.91
CA TRP A 172 11.12 11.73 8.76
C TRP A 172 10.13 12.70 8.13
N TRP A 173 10.31 13.00 6.84
CA TRP A 173 9.44 13.90 6.07
C TRP A 173 8.01 13.38 5.99
N GLY A 174 7.80 12.11 5.65
CA GLY A 174 6.45 11.52 5.60
C GLY A 174 5.70 11.60 6.95
N ARG A 175 6.42 11.46 8.07
CA ARG A 175 5.84 11.56 9.42
C ARG A 175 5.60 13.00 9.87
N ARG A 176 6.41 13.95 9.42
CA ARG A 176 6.39 15.34 9.92
C ARG A 176 5.86 16.37 8.92
N ARG A 177 5.55 16.00 7.67
CA ARG A 177 5.10 16.95 6.62
C ARG A 177 3.96 17.86 7.08
N TRP A 178 2.96 17.30 7.76
CA TRP A 178 1.81 18.07 8.25
C TRP A 178 2.18 18.99 9.41
N GLN A 179 3.14 18.58 10.25
CA GLN A 179 3.66 19.43 11.32
C GLN A 179 4.46 20.60 10.72
N VAL A 180 5.27 20.36 9.70
CA VAL A 180 6.03 21.41 9.00
C VAL A 180 5.09 22.42 8.35
N VAL A 181 4.05 21.96 7.65
CA VAL A 181 3.02 22.84 7.05
C VAL A 181 2.29 23.65 8.12
N LEU A 182 1.91 23.02 9.24
CA LEU A 182 1.26 23.71 10.35
C LEU A 182 2.15 24.80 10.95
N TRP A 183 3.43 24.49 11.20
CA TRP A 183 4.38 25.46 11.76
C TRP A 183 4.70 26.60 10.80
N ALA A 184 4.79 26.32 9.49
CA ALA A 184 4.95 27.35 8.48
C ALA A 184 3.75 28.30 8.43
N ALA A 185 2.53 27.77 8.53
CA ALA A 185 1.31 28.59 8.60
C ALA A 185 1.26 29.45 9.87
N VAL A 186 1.60 28.88 11.04
CA VAL A 186 1.69 29.62 12.30
C VAL A 186 2.71 30.75 12.22
N TRP A 187 3.89 30.47 11.67
CA TRP A 187 4.93 31.49 11.48
C TRP A 187 4.46 32.61 10.55
N ALA A 188 3.83 32.28 9.42
CA ALA A 188 3.34 33.27 8.46
C ALA A 188 2.26 34.18 9.07
N LEU A 189 1.35 33.62 9.89
CA LEU A 189 0.34 34.40 10.61
C LEU A 189 0.97 35.35 11.64
N LEU A 190 1.96 34.87 12.40
CA LEU A 190 2.68 35.71 13.37
C LEU A 190 3.49 36.81 12.68
N PHE A 191 4.11 36.50 11.54
CA PHE A 191 4.81 37.47 10.72
C PHE A 191 3.85 38.55 10.21
N ALA A 192 2.73 38.17 9.59
CA ALA A 192 1.75 39.12 9.07
C ALA A 192 1.16 40.00 10.19
N GLY A 193 0.82 39.41 11.34
CA GLY A 193 0.30 40.16 12.49
C GLY A 193 1.32 41.14 13.09
N SER A 194 2.57 40.71 13.27
CA SER A 194 3.64 41.58 13.80
C SER A 194 4.07 42.66 12.82
N TRP A 195 3.99 42.39 11.51
CA TRP A 195 4.19 43.37 10.45
C TRP A 195 3.11 44.45 10.49
N TRP A 196 1.84 44.04 10.52
CA TRP A 196 0.70 44.95 10.50
C TRP A 196 0.66 45.85 11.76
N VAL A 197 0.80 45.27 12.94
CA VAL A 197 0.80 46.02 14.21
C VAL A 197 2.02 46.94 14.33
N GLY A 198 3.19 46.46 13.90
CA GLY A 198 4.44 47.21 14.03
C GLY A 198 4.53 48.39 13.07
N ALA A 199 4.02 48.25 11.85
CA ALA A 199 3.98 49.33 10.85
C ALA A 199 3.19 50.55 11.33
N ASP A 200 2.12 50.33 12.11
CA ASP A 200 1.25 51.39 12.60
C ASP A 200 1.73 52.03 13.91
N THR A 201 2.62 51.35 14.64
CA THR A 201 2.99 51.77 16.00
C THR A 201 4.35 52.45 16.07
N TRP A 202 5.38 51.94 15.39
CA TRP A 202 6.77 52.38 15.60
C TRP A 202 7.47 52.71 14.27
N SER A 203 7.99 53.93 14.14
CA SER A 203 8.63 54.45 12.91
C SER A 203 9.89 53.69 12.46
N GLY A 204 10.51 52.90 13.34
CA GLY A 204 11.65 52.01 13.01
C GLY A 204 11.28 50.55 12.74
N TRP A 205 9.99 50.19 12.80
CA TRP A 205 9.54 48.79 12.68
C TRP A 205 9.19 48.35 11.26
N ALA A 206 9.13 49.30 10.31
CA ALA A 206 8.75 49.07 8.92
C ALA A 206 9.74 48.19 8.11
N GLU A 207 10.77 47.62 8.72
CA GLU A 207 11.70 46.73 8.05
C GLU A 207 11.27 45.26 8.23
N PRO A 208 11.10 44.48 7.14
CA PRO A 208 10.57 43.11 7.19
C PRO A 208 11.35 42.18 8.13
N ARG A 209 12.64 42.48 8.36
CA ARG A 209 13.51 41.76 9.27
C ARG A 209 13.00 41.77 10.72
N ASN A 210 12.39 42.85 11.19
CA ASN A 210 11.94 42.99 12.58
C ASN A 210 10.72 42.09 12.84
N ALA A 211 9.76 42.07 11.92
CA ALA A 211 8.62 41.14 11.96
C ALA A 211 9.07 39.67 11.83
N ALA A 212 10.06 39.37 10.98
CA ALA A 212 10.61 38.02 10.84
C ALA A 212 11.29 37.52 12.13
N VAL A 213 12.05 38.39 12.81
CA VAL A 213 12.67 38.07 14.10
C VAL A 213 11.60 37.83 15.17
N ALA A 214 10.60 38.71 15.27
CA ALA A 214 9.51 38.57 16.23
C ALA A 214 8.70 37.29 16.03
N ALA A 215 8.32 36.98 14.78
CA ALA A 215 7.60 35.75 14.43
C ALA A 215 8.41 34.48 14.76
N THR A 216 9.72 34.51 14.53
CA THR A 216 10.62 33.38 14.83
C THR A 216 10.73 33.13 16.33
N VAL A 217 10.93 34.18 17.13
CA VAL A 217 10.99 34.10 18.60
C VAL A 217 9.66 33.59 19.17
N ALA A 218 8.53 34.12 18.70
CA ALA A 218 7.20 33.69 19.13
C ALA A 218 6.93 32.21 18.77
N THR A 219 7.25 31.80 17.54
CA THR A 219 7.10 30.41 17.09
C THR A 219 7.94 29.45 17.93
N ALA A 220 9.20 29.80 18.22
CA ALA A 220 10.08 29.02 19.08
C ALA A 220 9.55 28.90 20.52
N GLY A 221 9.00 29.99 21.09
CA GLY A 221 8.39 30.00 22.42
C GLY A 221 7.15 29.09 22.52
N ILE A 222 6.28 29.11 21.51
CA ILE A 222 5.10 28.22 21.42
C ILE A 222 5.56 26.76 21.32
N GLY A 223 6.54 26.47 20.47
CA GLY A 223 7.12 25.13 20.34
C GLY A 223 7.71 24.59 21.65
N TRP A 224 8.44 25.43 22.38
CA TRP A 224 9.04 25.07 23.67
C TRP A 224 7.99 24.75 24.74
N ARG A 225 6.92 25.54 24.84
CA ARG A 225 5.81 25.28 25.77
C ARG A 225 5.02 24.02 25.42
N GLY A 226 4.75 23.77 24.13
CA GLY A 226 4.06 22.57 23.66
C GLY A 226 4.88 21.28 23.87
N TRP A 227 6.21 21.38 23.88
CA TRP A 227 7.08 20.23 24.11
C TRP A 227 7.09 19.78 25.57
N LYS A 228 7.03 20.72 26.53
CA LYS A 228 6.96 20.39 27.96
C LYS A 228 5.66 19.71 28.39
N THR A 229 4.54 19.97 27.71
CA THR A 229 3.24 19.34 28.03
C THR A 229 3.05 17.98 27.37
N SER A 230 3.88 17.67 26.36
CA SER A 230 3.84 16.43 25.58
C SER A 230 4.82 15.39 26.11
N GLY A 231 4.80 15.13 27.42
CA GLY A 231 5.59 14.05 28.01
C GLY A 231 5.26 12.70 27.35
N PRO A 232 6.24 11.79 27.16
CA PRO A 232 5.98 10.51 26.53
C PRO A 232 4.99 9.70 27.38
N LYS A 233 3.74 9.56 26.90
CA LYS A 233 2.77 8.62 27.45
C LYS A 233 3.37 7.22 27.36
N ARG A 234 3.99 6.76 28.45
CA ARG A 234 4.44 5.37 28.66
C ARG A 234 3.26 4.46 28.35
N ARG A 235 3.25 3.85 27.17
CA ARG A 235 2.34 2.76 26.82
C ARG A 235 2.64 1.60 27.77
N ARG A 236 1.85 1.48 28.83
CA ARG A 236 1.83 0.31 29.72
C ARG A 236 1.50 -0.92 28.87
N SER A 237 2.49 -1.74 28.56
CA SER A 237 2.25 -3.04 27.94
C SER A 237 1.58 -3.95 28.96
N LYS A 238 0.28 -4.20 28.81
CA LYS A 238 -0.40 -5.30 29.53
C LYS A 238 0.15 -6.62 28.99
N ARG A 239 1.19 -7.14 29.64
CA ARG A 239 1.62 -8.54 29.54
C ARG A 239 0.51 -9.38 30.18
N ARG A 240 -0.43 -9.91 29.39
CA ARG A 240 -1.31 -10.99 29.83
C ARG A 240 -0.45 -12.24 29.96
N GLY A 241 -0.11 -12.61 31.19
CA GLY A 241 0.42 -13.93 31.50
C GLY A 241 -0.62 -14.98 31.16
N ARG A 242 -0.30 -15.85 30.21
CA ARG A 242 -0.97 -17.15 30.07
C ARG A 242 -0.50 -17.99 31.25
N ARG A 243 -1.42 -18.29 32.18
CA ARG A 243 -1.25 -19.37 33.14
C ARG A 243 -1.21 -20.70 32.38
N ARG A 244 -0.35 -21.58 32.90
CA ARG A 244 -0.29 -23.01 32.60
C ARG A 244 -1.61 -23.67 32.97
#